data_AF-A0A085EU54-F1
#
_entry.id   AF-A0A085EU54-F1
#
_cell.length_a   1.000
_cell.length_b   1.000
_cell.length_c   1.000
_cell.angle_alpha   90.00
_cell.angle_beta   90.00
_cell.angle_gamma   90.00
#
_symmetry.space_group_name_H-M   'P 1'
#
loop_
_entity.id
_entity.type
_entity.pdbx_description
1 polymer ?
#
loop_
_entity_poly.entity_id
_entity_poly.type
_entity_poly.pdbx_seq_one_letter_code
_entity_poly.pdbx_strand_id
1 'polypeptide(L)'
;MSPNEIPPEIYERAEILMDQFRHIEDARELIARILMEVGQGAQSAPVGLGLTTLQASGLEFITDYVKARGASPSFDDIADGLGMNSRRAVHRLVHQLADRGAISIAPRRARSISIVGRA
;
A
#
# COMPACT_ATOMS: atom_id res chain seq x y z
N MET A 1 -18.83 24.05 10.86
CA MET A 1 -17.66 23.22 10.50
C MET A 1 -16.68 24.16 9.83
N SER A 2 -15.50 24.45 10.41
CA SER A 2 -14.59 25.44 9.82
C SER A 2 -13.97 24.87 8.53
N PRO A 3 -14.10 25.52 7.35
CA PRO A 3 -13.78 24.89 6.06
C PRO A 3 -12.31 24.79 5.64
N ASN A 4 -11.28 25.12 6.43
CA ASN A 4 -10.08 25.67 5.78
C ASN A 4 -8.71 25.46 6.43
N GLU A 5 -8.26 24.20 6.56
CA GLU A 5 -6.82 23.93 6.72
C GLU A 5 -6.44 22.79 5.77
N ILE A 6 -5.99 23.14 4.57
CA ILE A 6 -5.28 22.19 3.70
C ILE A 6 -4.04 21.76 4.49
N PRO A 7 -3.82 20.45 4.71
CA PRO A 7 -2.66 19.98 5.47
C PRO A 7 -1.33 20.48 4.85
N PRO A 8 -0.31 20.84 5.64
CA PRO A 8 0.95 21.37 5.13
C PRO A 8 1.61 20.50 4.06
N GLU A 9 1.53 19.18 4.19
CA GLU A 9 2.07 18.22 3.22
C GLU A 9 1.39 18.30 1.85
N ILE A 10 0.13 18.75 1.80
CA ILE A 10 -0.60 18.95 0.55
C ILE A 10 -0.16 20.26 -0.11
N TYR A 11 0.18 21.29 0.66
CA TYR A 11 0.78 22.52 0.15
C TYR A 11 2.16 22.27 -0.45
N GLU A 12 3.04 21.58 0.28
CA GLU A 12 4.38 21.24 -0.22
C GLU A 12 4.31 20.47 -1.54
N ARG A 13 3.40 19.49 -1.62
CA ARG A 13 3.20 18.73 -2.85
C ARG A 13 2.60 19.58 -3.98
N ALA A 14 1.69 20.50 -3.65
CA ALA A 14 1.14 21.42 -4.63
C ALA A 14 2.20 22.35 -5.20
N GLU A 15 3.13 22.86 -4.37
CA GLU A 15 4.25 23.70 -4.81
C GLU A 15 5.16 22.97 -5.81
N ILE A 16 5.54 21.73 -5.51
CA ILE A 16 6.35 20.90 -6.40
C ILE A 16 5.64 20.70 -7.75
N LEU A 17 4.35 20.38 -7.72
CA LEU A 17 3.56 20.17 -8.94
C LEU A 17 3.40 21.46 -9.75
N MET A 18 3.17 22.59 -9.07
CA MET A 18 3.05 23.90 -9.73
C MET A 18 4.36 24.34 -10.38
N ASP A 19 5.51 24.08 -9.74
CA ASP A 19 6.82 24.38 -10.32
C ASP A 19 7.11 23.48 -11.54
N GLN A 20 6.84 22.17 -11.42
CA GLN A 20 7.00 21.21 -12.51
C GLN A 20 6.18 21.57 -13.76
N PHE A 21 4.96 22.07 -13.57
CA PHE A 21 4.04 22.41 -14.65
C PHE A 21 3.92 23.91 -14.92
N ARG A 22 4.89 24.72 -14.46
CA ARG A 22 4.88 26.18 -14.57
C ARG A 22 4.77 26.74 -16.00
N HIS A 23 5.10 25.91 -17.00
CA HIS A 23 5.03 26.27 -18.42
C HIS A 23 3.64 26.09 -19.03
N ILE A 24 2.68 25.54 -18.27
CA ILE A 24 1.32 25.29 -18.75
C ILE A 24 0.46 26.51 -18.46
N GLU A 25 0.07 27.21 -19.52
CA GLU A 25 -0.78 28.39 -19.42
C GLU A 25 -2.28 28.05 -19.37
N ASP A 26 -2.67 26.91 -19.92
CA ASP A 26 -4.07 26.45 -19.91
C ASP A 26 -4.43 25.77 -18.57
N ALA A 27 -5.37 26.38 -17.84
CA ALA A 27 -5.80 25.90 -16.54
C ALA A 27 -6.44 24.50 -16.59
N ARG A 28 -7.12 24.13 -17.68
CA ARG A 28 -7.71 22.80 -17.85
C ARG A 28 -6.62 21.76 -18.06
N GLU A 29 -5.59 22.09 -18.84
CA GLU A 29 -4.44 21.20 -19.04
C GLU A 29 -3.66 21.00 -17.73
N LEU A 30 -3.42 22.07 -16.96
CA LEU A 30 -2.76 22.00 -15.67
C LEU A 30 -3.52 21.09 -14.70
N ILE A 31 -4.84 21.30 -14.56
CA ILE A 31 -5.69 20.47 -13.70
C ILE A 31 -5.71 19.02 -14.18
N ALA A 32 -5.81 18.78 -15.49
CA ALA A 32 -5.80 17.43 -16.04
C ALA A 32 -4.49 16.69 -15.74
N ARG A 33 -3.33 17.35 -15.89
CA ARG A 33 -2.03 16.76 -15.56
C ARG A 33 -1.85 16.51 -14.07
N ILE A 34 -2.27 17.44 -13.21
CA ILE A 34 -2.28 17.25 -11.75
C ILE A 34 -3.17 16.06 -11.37
N LEU A 35 -4.38 15.95 -11.93
CA LEU A 35 -5.29 14.84 -11.64
C LEU A 35 -4.74 13.49 -12.15
N MET A 36 -4.10 13.47 -13.32
CA MET A 36 -3.44 12.27 -13.84
C MET A 36 -2.28 11.84 -12.93
N GLU A 37 -1.47 12.77 -12.43
CA GLU A 37 -0.35 12.49 -11.52
C GLU A 37 -0.83 12.04 -10.13
N VAL A 38 -1.86 12.70 -9.59
CA VAL A 38 -2.51 12.31 -8.31
C VAL A 38 -3.17 10.92 -8.44
N GLY A 39 -3.68 10.58 -9.62
CA GLY A 39 -4.19 9.24 -9.93
C GLY A 39 -3.12 8.15 -9.96
N GLN A 40 -1.85 8.50 -10.21
CA GLN A 40 -0.70 7.59 -10.08
C GLN A 40 -0.20 7.48 -8.63
N GLY A 41 -0.47 8.49 -7.79
CA GLY A 41 -0.09 8.52 -6.36
C GLY A 41 -0.89 7.57 -5.44
N ALA A 42 -1.90 6.87 -5.95
CA ALA A 42 -2.60 5.81 -5.21
C ALA A 42 -2.05 4.40 -5.49
N GLN A 43 -1.07 4.27 -6.40
CA GLN A 43 -0.50 2.97 -6.80
C GLN A 43 1.02 2.86 -6.64
N SER A 44 1.66 3.81 -5.95
CA SER A 44 3.07 3.71 -5.60
C SER A 44 3.24 3.35 -4.13
N ALA A 45 2.81 2.13 -3.77
CA ALA A 45 3.55 1.45 -2.71
C ALA A 45 5.00 1.31 -3.21
N PRO A 46 6.02 1.59 -2.39
CA PRO A 46 7.40 1.63 -2.84
C PRO A 46 7.82 0.24 -3.33
N VAL A 47 7.80 0.05 -4.66
CA VAL A 47 8.31 -1.14 -5.32
C VAL A 47 9.83 -1.17 -5.10
N GLY A 48 10.28 -2.02 -4.17
CA GLY A 48 11.71 -2.24 -3.93
C GLY A 48 12.22 -1.98 -2.51
N LEU A 49 11.36 -1.76 -1.51
CA LEU A 49 11.84 -1.82 -0.11
C LEU A 49 12.17 -3.26 0.29
N GLY A 50 13.41 -3.49 0.74
CA GLY A 50 13.85 -4.80 1.22
C GLY A 50 12.97 -5.35 2.34
N LEU A 51 12.73 -6.67 2.29
CA LEU A 51 12.01 -7.40 3.34
C LEU A 51 13.01 -7.91 4.39
N THR A 52 12.63 -7.84 5.66
CA THR A 52 13.34 -8.60 6.71
C THR A 52 13.11 -10.11 6.51
N THR A 53 13.92 -10.96 7.14
CA THR A 53 13.75 -12.42 7.08
C THR A 53 12.33 -12.87 7.48
N LEU A 54 11.77 -12.26 8.53
CA LEU A 54 10.41 -12.56 8.97
C LEU A 54 9.35 -12.09 7.96
N GLN A 55 9.55 -10.92 7.34
CA GLN A 55 8.66 -10.41 6.29
C GLN A 55 8.70 -11.28 5.04
N ALA A 56 9.89 -11.68 4.59
CA ALA A 56 10.05 -12.60 3.48
C ALA A 56 9.37 -13.95 3.76
N SER A 57 9.59 -14.52 4.95
CA SER A 57 8.94 -15.77 5.38
C SER A 57 7.41 -15.63 5.43
N GLY A 58 6.91 -14.49 5.91
CA GLY A 58 5.48 -14.22 5.94
C GLY A 58 4.86 -14.10 4.55
N LEU A 59 5.55 -13.42 3.62
CA LEU A 59 5.11 -13.33 2.23
C LEU A 59 5.12 -14.69 1.52
N GLU A 60 6.15 -15.50 1.76
CA GLU A 60 6.25 -16.87 1.25
C GLU A 60 5.09 -17.73 1.78
N PHE A 61 4.85 -17.73 3.09
CA PHE A 61 3.72 -18.44 3.69
C PHE A 61 2.38 -18.03 3.06
N ILE A 62 2.12 -16.73 2.92
CA ILE A 62 0.88 -16.23 2.29
C ILE A 62 0.78 -16.71 0.84
N THR A 63 1.90 -16.68 0.11
CA THR A 63 1.97 -17.14 -1.29
C THR A 63 1.61 -18.62 -1.40
N ASP A 64 2.22 -19.46 -0.58
CA ASP A 64 2.02 -20.90 -0.65
C ASP A 64 0.63 -21.30 -0.14
N TYR A 65 0.10 -20.61 0.88
CA TYR A 65 -1.26 -20.80 1.34
C TYR A 65 -2.28 -20.52 0.21
N VAL A 66 -2.12 -19.40 -0.51
CA VAL A 66 -3.00 -19.06 -1.64
C VAL A 66 -2.88 -20.10 -2.76
N LYS A 67 -1.67 -20.51 -3.13
CA LYS A 67 -1.46 -21.56 -4.15
C LYS A 67 -2.11 -22.89 -3.77
N ALA A 68 -2.00 -23.28 -2.50
CA ALA A 68 -2.51 -24.56 -2.03
C ALA A 68 -4.04 -24.58 -1.83
N ARG A 69 -4.63 -23.47 -1.38
CA ARG A 69 -6.04 -23.42 -0.95
C ARG A 69 -6.94 -22.57 -1.85
N GLY A 70 -6.39 -21.80 -2.77
CA GLY A 70 -7.14 -20.90 -3.65
C GLY A 70 -7.76 -19.68 -2.94
N ALA A 71 -7.43 -19.45 -1.66
CA ALA A 71 -7.94 -18.34 -0.86
C ALA A 71 -6.84 -17.80 0.06
N SER A 72 -6.90 -16.51 0.40
CA SER A 72 -5.91 -15.91 1.29
C SER A 72 -6.03 -16.42 2.73
N PRO A 73 -4.93 -16.51 3.49
CA PRO A 73 -4.98 -16.86 4.90
C PRO A 73 -5.67 -15.77 5.73
N SER A 74 -6.21 -16.16 6.88
CA SER A 74 -6.58 -15.23 7.96
C SER A 74 -5.36 -14.85 8.79
N PHE A 75 -5.52 -13.92 9.73
CA PHE A 75 -4.44 -13.52 10.63
C PHE A 75 -4.09 -14.65 11.60
N ASP A 76 -5.06 -15.49 11.95
CA ASP A 76 -4.85 -16.62 12.84
C ASP A 76 -4.15 -17.77 12.07
N ASP A 77 -4.50 -18.00 10.79
CA ASP A 77 -3.76 -18.93 9.92
C ASP A 77 -2.26 -18.55 9.80
N ILE A 78 -1.96 -17.25 9.67
CA ILE A 78 -0.57 -16.74 9.62
C ILE A 78 0.11 -16.93 10.98
N ALA A 79 -0.61 -16.70 12.09
CA ALA A 79 -0.07 -16.90 13.42
C ALA A 79 0.39 -18.36 13.60
N ASP A 80 -0.51 -19.30 13.30
CA ASP A 80 -0.27 -20.73 13.45
C ASP A 80 0.85 -21.21 12.51
N GLY A 81 0.82 -20.77 11.25
CA GLY A 81 1.80 -21.17 10.24
C GLY A 81 3.23 -20.67 10.50
N LEU A 82 3.38 -19.52 11.16
CA LEU A 82 4.68 -18.93 11.48
C LEU A 82 5.08 -19.09 12.96
N GLY A 83 4.29 -19.80 13.77
CA GLY A 83 4.54 -19.98 15.20
C GLY A 83 4.52 -18.65 15.98
N MET A 84 3.69 -17.69 15.58
CA MET A 84 3.64 -16.37 16.20
C MET A 84 2.64 -16.35 17.37
N ASN A 85 3.12 -15.99 18.55
CA ASN A 85 2.31 -16.03 19.78
C ASN A 85 1.38 -14.82 20.00
N SER A 86 1.29 -13.88 19.05
CA SER A 86 0.54 -12.64 19.26
C SER A 86 -0.15 -12.12 18.01
N ARG A 87 -1.47 -11.89 18.12
CA ARG A 87 -2.29 -11.23 17.11
C ARG A 87 -1.76 -9.85 16.71
N ARG A 88 -1.20 -9.08 17.65
CA ARG A 88 -0.59 -7.77 17.36
C ARG A 88 0.68 -7.91 16.52
N ALA A 89 1.47 -8.96 16.75
CA ALA A 89 2.69 -9.22 15.97
C ALA A 89 2.35 -9.60 14.53
N VAL A 90 1.32 -10.45 14.33
CA VAL A 90 0.82 -10.78 12.99
C VAL A 90 0.25 -9.55 12.29
N HIS A 91 -0.60 -8.77 12.98
CA HIS A 91 -1.15 -7.54 12.42
C HIS A 91 -0.04 -6.59 11.96
N ARG A 92 0.98 -6.38 12.79
CA ARG A 92 2.16 -5.58 12.42
C ARG A 92 2.88 -6.14 11.20
N LEU A 93 3.13 -7.45 11.15
CA LEU A 93 3.79 -8.11 10.02
C LEU A 93 3.03 -7.88 8.71
N VAL A 94 1.72 -8.14 8.72
CA VAL A 94 0.85 -8.02 7.55
C VAL A 94 0.76 -6.57 7.07
N HIS A 95 0.57 -5.60 7.97
CA HIS A 95 0.56 -4.18 7.57
C HIS A 95 1.92 -3.69 7.08
N GLN A 96 3.02 -4.14 7.69
CA GLN A 96 4.38 -3.82 7.20
C GLN A 96 4.68 -4.37 5.81
N LEU A 97 4.09 -5.51 5.43
CA LEU A 97 4.15 -6.04 4.07
C LEU A 97 3.31 -5.20 3.10
N ALA A 98 2.13 -4.74 3.54
CA ALA A 98 1.28 -3.87 2.75
C ALA A 98 1.92 -2.50 2.50
N ASP A 99 2.49 -1.89 3.54
CA ASP A 99 3.21 -0.61 3.47
C ASP A 99 4.41 -0.66 2.50
N ARG A 100 5.01 -1.86 2.34
CA ARG A 100 6.12 -2.12 1.40
C ARG A 100 5.65 -2.52 0.00
N GLY A 101 4.35 -2.59 -0.26
CA GLY A 101 3.79 -2.96 -1.56
C GLY A 101 3.94 -4.43 -1.93
N ALA A 102 4.26 -5.31 -0.97
CA ALA A 102 4.35 -6.76 -1.22
C ALA A 102 2.95 -7.42 -1.27
N ILE A 103 1.99 -6.84 -0.55
CA ILE A 103 0.58 -7.26 -0.53
C ILE A 103 -0.35 -6.05 -0.49
N SER A 104 -1.63 -6.28 -0.74
CA SER A 104 -2.71 -5.33 -0.45
C SER A 104 -3.78 -5.99 0.41
N ILE A 105 -4.54 -5.18 1.16
CA ILE A 105 -5.58 -5.66 2.08
C ILE A 105 -6.85 -4.85 1.85
N ALA A 106 -7.96 -5.51 1.53
CA ALA A 106 -9.24 -4.81 1.47
C ALA A 106 -9.83 -4.64 2.89
N PRO A 107 -10.19 -3.41 3.31
CA PRO A 107 -10.71 -3.16 4.64
C PRO A 107 -12.09 -3.80 4.85
N ARG A 108 -12.36 -4.26 6.08
CA ARG A 108 -13.64 -4.85 6.52
C ARG A 108 -14.08 -6.08 5.72
N ARG A 109 -13.15 -6.79 5.08
CA ARG A 109 -13.42 -8.05 4.38
C ARG A 109 -12.61 -9.18 5.01
N ALA A 110 -13.24 -10.33 5.21
CA ALA A 110 -12.53 -11.55 5.56
C ALA A 110 -11.68 -12.01 4.37
N ARG A 111 -10.50 -12.56 4.64
CA ARG A 111 -9.60 -13.13 3.63
C ARG A 111 -9.37 -12.19 2.44
N SER A 112 -8.92 -10.98 2.76
CA SER A 112 -8.78 -9.88 1.81
C SER A 112 -7.34 -9.57 1.41
N ILE A 113 -6.41 -10.48 1.72
CA ILE A 113 -4.99 -10.30 1.40
C ILE A 113 -4.77 -10.70 -0.05
N SER A 114 -4.22 -9.79 -0.85
CA SER A 114 -3.82 -10.03 -2.24
C SER A 114 -2.31 -9.81 -2.39
N ILE A 115 -1.62 -10.67 -3.14
CA ILE A 115 -0.18 -10.54 -3.40
C ILE A 115 0.01 -9.52 -4.52
N VAL A 116 0.91 -8.56 -4.33
CA VAL A 116 1.23 -7.52 -5.30
C VAL A 116 2.60 -7.80 -5.88
N GLY A 117 2.71 -7.82 -7.22
CA GLY A 117 4.00 -7.92 -7.91
C GLY A 117 4.71 -9.27 -7.77
N ARG A 118 4.23 -10.30 -8.47
CA ARG A 118 5.07 -11.35 -9.09
C ARG A 118 4.44 -11.71 -10.43
N ALA A 119 4.95 -11.10 -11.50
CA ALA A 119 4.86 -11.62 -12.86
C ALA A 119 6.18 -12.32 -13.18
#